data_AF-A0A2T2UH05-F1
#
_entry.id   AF-A0A2T2UH05-F1
#
_cell.length_a   1.000
_cell.length_b   1.000
_cell.length_c   1.000
_cell.angle_alpha   90.00
_cell.angle_beta   90.00
_cell.angle_gamma   90.00
#
_symmetry.space_group_name_H-M   'P 1'
#
loop_
_entity.id
_entity.type
_entity.pdbx_description
1 polymer ?
#
loop_
_entity_poly.entity_id
_entity_poly.type
_entity_poly.pdbx_seq_one_letter_code
_entity_poly.pdbx_strand_id
1 'polypeptide(L)'
;MSLYQRYFAALMRLADGAQERHYGERKERLFDSIAPGDRVVEIGPGTGVNLAHLPPGVRYVGVEPNPHMHAPLRRKADALAPRAPASAPTEGKKYSPGWKYSWGAPRAPARGR
;
A
#
# COMPACT_ATOMS: atom_id res chain seq x y z
N MET A 1 -22.67 -6.54 -9.63
CA MET A 1 -21.77 -7.12 -8.60
C MET A 1 -21.61 -8.61 -8.90
N SER A 2 -20.43 -9.04 -9.38
CA SER A 2 -20.23 -10.45 -9.76
C SER A 2 -19.94 -11.31 -8.52
N LEU A 3 -20.76 -12.33 -8.27
CA LEU A 3 -20.55 -13.31 -7.18
C LEU A 3 -19.22 -14.07 -7.35
N TYR A 4 -18.84 -14.36 -8.60
CA TYR A 4 -17.57 -14.99 -8.93
C TYR A 4 -16.38 -14.16 -8.43
N GLN A 5 -16.38 -12.85 -8.67
CA GLN A 5 -15.31 -11.96 -8.22
C GLN A 5 -15.17 -11.93 -6.70
N ARG A 6 -16.30 -12.01 -5.98
CA ARG A 6 -16.32 -12.08 -4.50
C ARG A 6 -15.76 -13.40 -3.99
N TYR A 7 -16.21 -14.51 -4.57
CA TYR A 7 -15.73 -15.84 -4.20
C TYR A 7 -14.24 -15.98 -4.48
N PHE A 8 -13.79 -15.56 -5.67
CA PHE A 8 -12.38 -15.54 -6.04
C PHE A 8 -11.54 -14.70 -5.05
N ALA A 9 -12.06 -13.53 -4.64
CA ALA A 9 -11.39 -12.71 -3.63
C ALA A 9 -11.26 -13.39 -2.27
N ALA A 10 -12.31 -14.11 -1.83
CA ALA A 10 -12.26 -14.86 -0.60
C ALA A 10 -11.24 -16.01 -0.67
N LEU A 11 -11.23 -16.77 -1.78
CA LEU A 11 -10.29 -17.87 -2.00
C LEU A 11 -8.84 -17.38 -1.99
N MET A 12 -8.54 -16.32 -2.74
CA MET A 12 -7.19 -15.74 -2.79
C MET A 12 -6.72 -15.30 -1.40
N ARG A 13 -7.58 -14.65 -0.62
CA ARG A 13 -7.25 -14.24 0.75
C ARG A 13 -6.89 -15.42 1.66
N LEU A 14 -7.54 -16.57 1.48
CA LEU A 14 -7.20 -17.80 2.21
C LEU A 14 -5.87 -18.39 1.72
N ALA A 15 -5.52 -18.18 0.46
CA ALA A 15 -4.29 -18.66 -0.14
C ALA A 15 -3.05 -17.78 0.16
N ASP A 16 -3.23 -16.55 0.66
CA ASP A 16 -2.14 -15.60 0.94
C ASP A 16 -0.95 -16.24 1.70
N GLY A 17 -1.23 -16.99 2.78
CA GLY A 17 -0.18 -17.64 3.59
C GLY A 17 0.48 -18.84 2.89
N ALA A 18 -0.22 -19.50 1.96
CA ALA A 18 0.41 -20.51 1.11
C ALA A 18 1.32 -19.85 0.06
N GLN A 19 0.86 -18.77 -0.57
CA GLN A 19 1.67 -18.00 -1.51
C GLN A 19 2.94 -17.47 -0.85
N GLU A 20 2.85 -16.99 0.39
CA GLU A 20 4.02 -16.53 1.14
C GLU A 20 5.02 -17.66 1.39
N ARG A 21 4.56 -18.82 1.87
CA ARG A 21 5.42 -19.98 2.12
C ARG A 21 6.11 -20.51 0.86
N HIS A 22 5.45 -20.42 -0.30
CA HIS A 22 6.00 -20.94 -1.55
C HIS A 22 6.85 -19.93 -2.32
N TYR A 23 6.56 -18.63 -2.21
CA TYR A 23 7.16 -17.60 -3.06
C TYR A 23 7.90 -16.50 -2.28
N GLY A 24 7.87 -16.49 -0.95
CA GLY A 24 8.47 -15.45 -0.10
C GLY A 24 9.91 -15.14 -0.48
N GLU A 25 10.81 -16.12 -0.43
CA GLU A 25 12.23 -15.92 -0.78
C GLU A 25 12.43 -15.43 -2.22
N ARG A 26 11.58 -15.86 -3.16
CA ARG A 26 11.65 -15.41 -4.55
C ARG A 26 11.19 -13.97 -4.68
N LYS A 27 10.19 -13.56 -3.90
CA LYS A 27 9.70 -12.19 -3.84
C LYS A 27 10.74 -11.27 -3.22
N GLU A 28 11.37 -11.67 -2.13
CA GLU A 28 12.46 -10.90 -1.51
C GLU A 28 13.54 -10.56 -2.55
N ARG A 29 14.03 -11.57 -3.28
CA ARG A 29 15.02 -11.37 -4.35
C ARG A 29 14.49 -10.51 -5.50
N LEU A 30 13.21 -10.61 -5.83
CA LEU A 30 12.59 -9.82 -6.90
C LEU A 30 12.54 -8.33 -6.53
N PHE A 31 12.29 -8.01 -5.26
CA PHE A 31 12.12 -6.65 -4.78
C PHE A 31 13.41 -6.01 -4.22
N ASP A 32 14.49 -6.78 -4.09
CA ASP A 32 15.79 -6.33 -3.54
C ASP A 32 16.41 -5.14 -4.30
N SER A 33 16.09 -4.99 -5.59
CA SER A 33 16.57 -3.87 -6.41
C SER A 33 15.82 -2.55 -6.22
N ILE A 34 14.70 -2.57 -5.48
CA ILE A 34 13.88 -1.38 -5.24
C ILE A 34 14.44 -0.62 -4.03
N ALA A 35 14.60 0.69 -4.16
CA ALA A 35 15.07 1.53 -3.07
C ALA A 35 13.92 2.32 -2.40
N PRO A 36 14.07 2.71 -1.12
CA PRO A 36 13.19 3.69 -0.50
C PRO A 36 13.08 4.96 -1.34
N GLY A 37 11.85 5.45 -1.55
CA GLY A 37 11.58 6.62 -2.39
C GLY A 37 11.38 6.32 -3.88
N ASP A 38 11.58 5.08 -4.34
CA ASP A 38 11.22 4.67 -5.70
C ASP A 38 9.70 4.67 -5.91
N ARG A 39 9.28 4.71 -7.18
CA ARG A 39 7.87 4.57 -7.57
C ARG A 39 7.63 3.14 -8.03
N VAL A 40 6.68 2.46 -7.41
CA VAL A 40 6.31 1.09 -7.74
C VAL A 40 4.87 1.08 -8.23
N VAL A 41 4.66 0.57 -9.43
CA VAL A 41 3.31 0.29 -9.96
C VAL A 41 3.14 -1.22 -9.99
N GLU A 42 2.18 -1.73 -9.25
CA GLU A 42 1.84 -3.15 -9.24
C GLU A 42 0.53 -3.38 -9.99
N ILE A 43 0.55 -4.29 -10.96
CA ILE A 43 -0.61 -4.69 -11.73
C ILE A 43 -1.19 -5.97 -11.12
N GLY A 44 -2.47 -5.93 -10.77
CA GLY A 44 -3.14 -7.04 -10.10
C GLY A 44 -2.54 -7.38 -8.73
N PRO A 45 -2.43 -6.43 -7.79
CA PRO A 45 -1.87 -6.68 -6.46
C PRO A 45 -2.74 -7.63 -5.61
N GLY A 46 -3.98 -7.91 -6.04
CA GLY A 46 -4.91 -8.77 -5.33
C GLY A 46 -5.12 -8.28 -3.91
N THR A 47 -4.95 -9.18 -2.94
CA THR A 47 -5.07 -8.91 -1.50
C THR A 47 -3.82 -8.25 -0.90
N GLY A 48 -2.80 -7.91 -1.69
CA GLY A 48 -1.58 -7.24 -1.23
C GLY A 48 -0.50 -8.17 -0.70
N VAL A 49 -0.36 -9.38 -1.27
CA VAL A 49 0.65 -10.39 -0.84
C VAL A 49 2.10 -9.98 -1.09
N ASN A 50 2.34 -8.91 -1.86
CA ASN A 50 3.69 -8.42 -2.16
C ASN A 50 4.06 -7.20 -1.31
N LEU A 51 3.10 -6.56 -0.63
CA LEU A 51 3.34 -5.31 0.10
C LEU A 51 4.40 -5.45 1.21
N ALA A 52 4.44 -6.59 1.90
CA ALA A 52 5.41 -6.83 2.96
C ALA A 52 6.85 -6.98 2.44
N HIS A 53 7.02 -7.25 1.14
CA HIS A 53 8.31 -7.42 0.49
C HIS A 53 8.83 -6.13 -0.14
N LEU A 54 8.01 -5.08 -0.21
CA LEU A 54 8.44 -3.78 -0.68
C LEU A 54 9.17 -3.04 0.44
N PRO A 55 10.27 -2.33 0.14
CA PRO A 55 10.96 -1.55 1.14
C PRO A 55 10.06 -0.41 1.65
N PRO A 56 10.17 -0.05 2.94
CA PRO A 56 9.43 1.09 3.48
C PRO A 56 9.79 2.38 2.73
N GLY A 57 8.81 3.28 2.58
CA GLY A 57 9.01 4.59 1.95
C GLY A 57 8.92 4.62 0.43
N VAL A 58 8.58 3.51 -0.22
CA VAL A 58 8.22 3.52 -1.66
C VAL A 58 6.93 4.30 -1.90
N ARG A 59 6.83 4.92 -3.08
CA ARG A 59 5.59 5.50 -3.60
C ARG A 59 4.87 4.44 -4.42
N TYR A 60 3.96 3.72 -3.78
CA TYR A 60 3.27 2.58 -4.35
C TYR A 60 1.92 2.95 -5.01
N VAL A 61 1.64 2.37 -6.18
CA VAL A 61 0.35 2.43 -6.87
C VAL A 61 -0.07 1.01 -7.26
N GLY A 62 -1.18 0.53 -6.71
CA GLY A 62 -1.76 -0.77 -7.07
C GLY A 62 -2.94 -0.63 -8.05
N VAL A 63 -2.90 -1.35 -9.17
CA VAL A 63 -3.97 -1.37 -10.17
C VAL A 63 -4.70 -2.71 -10.09
N GLU A 64 -5.82 -2.75 -9.39
CA GLU A 64 -6.60 -3.97 -9.13
C GLU A 64 -8.01 -3.89 -9.73
N PRO A 65 -8.34 -4.69 -10.76
CA PRO A 65 -9.66 -4.65 -11.40
C PRO A 65 -10.79 -5.19 -10.52
N ASN A 66 -10.51 -6.08 -9.56
CA ASN A 66 -11.53 -6.62 -8.67
C ASN A 66 -11.71 -5.75 -7.42
N PRO A 67 -12.80 -4.96 -7.30
CA PRO A 67 -13.01 -4.05 -6.16
C PRO A 67 -13.11 -4.77 -4.81
N HIS A 68 -13.42 -6.07 -4.79
CA HIS A 68 -13.48 -6.86 -3.56
C HIS A 68 -12.11 -7.12 -2.93
N MET A 69 -11.04 -6.96 -3.70
CA MET A 69 -9.66 -7.06 -3.23
C MET A 69 -9.15 -5.75 -2.62
N HIS A 70 -9.81 -4.62 -2.89
CA HIS A 70 -9.32 -3.31 -2.48
C HIS A 70 -9.32 -3.11 -0.97
N ALA A 71 -10.35 -3.61 -0.28
CA ALA A 71 -10.44 -3.50 1.17
C ALA A 71 -9.32 -4.27 1.90
N PRO A 72 -9.07 -5.56 1.62
CA PRO A 72 -7.93 -6.27 2.22
C PRO A 72 -6.58 -5.66 1.81
N LEU A 73 -6.42 -5.25 0.54
CA LEU A 73 -5.21 -4.58 0.07
C LEU A 73 -4.90 -3.32 0.89
N ARG A 74 -5.89 -2.43 1.07
CA ARG A 74 -5.74 -1.22 1.89
C ARG A 74 -5.40 -1.56 3.34
N ARG A 75 -6.09 -2.52 3.95
CA ARG A 75 -5.82 -2.92 5.35
C ARG A 75 -4.38 -3.40 5.54
N LYS A 76 -3.83 -4.15 4.59
CA LYS A 76 -2.42 -4.57 4.65
C LYS A 76 -1.48 -3.39 4.46
N ALA A 77 -1.76 -2.50 3.51
CA ALA A 77 -0.99 -1.29 3.32
C ALA A 77 -0.97 -0.41 4.59
N ASP A 78 -2.14 -0.21 5.21
CA ASP A 78 -2.29 0.56 6.45
C ASP A 78 -1.56 -0.08 7.64
N ALA A 79 -1.53 -1.42 7.71
CA ALA A 79 -0.81 -2.16 8.75
C ALA A 79 0.72 -2.05 8.61
N LEU A 80 1.22 -1.84 7.39
CA LEU A 80 2.64 -1.68 7.07
C LEU A 80 3.09 -0.22 7.06
N ALA A 81 2.16 0.72 6.88
CA ALA A 81 2.44 2.13 6.99
C ALA A 81 2.95 2.45 8.41
N PRO A 82 4.00 3.27 8.56
CA PRO A 82 4.37 3.78 9.87
C PRO A 82 3.15 4.43 10.50
N ARG A 83 2.78 4.03 11.74
CA ARG A 83 1.73 4.75 12.47
C ARG A 83 2.15 6.21 12.53
N ALA A 84 1.33 7.10 11.95
CA ALA A 84 1.46 8.51 12.24
C ALA A 84 1.39 8.66 13.78
N PRO A 85 2.29 9.45 14.41
CA PRO A 85 2.16 9.73 15.83
C PRO A 85 0.74 10.27 16.07
N ALA A 86 0.08 9.77 17.11
CA ALA A 86 -1.28 10.20 17.47
C ALA A 86 -1.27 11.72 17.61
N SER A 87 -1.81 12.42 16.62
CA SER A 87 -1.94 13.88 16.67
C SER A 87 -2.86 14.22 17.84
N ALA A 88 -2.36 15.05 18.75
CA ALA A 88 -3.16 15.72 19.78
C ALA A 88 -4.42 16.35 19.17
N PRO A 89 -5.54 16.44 19.92
CA PRO A 89 -6.82 16.84 19.35
C PRO A 89 -6.71 18.26 18.81
N THR A 90 -6.76 18.40 17.48
CA THR A 90 -6.85 19.70 16.83
C THR A 90 -8.32 20.03 16.63
N GLU A 91 -8.69 21.12 17.29
CA GLU A 91 -9.98 21.77 17.29
C GLU A 91 -10.55 21.96 15.88
N GLY A 92 -11.82 21.57 15.74
CA GLY A 92 -12.77 21.88 14.66
C GLY A 92 -12.25 22.48 13.35
N LYS A 93 -12.03 21.64 12.34
CA LYS A 93 -12.36 21.99 10.95
C LYS A 93 -13.09 20.83 10.27
N LYS A 94 -14.35 21.08 9.87
CA LYS A 94 -15.17 20.19 9.04
C LYS A 94 -14.47 19.99 7.69
N TYR A 95 -14.07 18.76 7.38
CA TYR A 95 -13.62 18.38 6.05
C TYR A 95 -14.81 17.97 5.17
N SER A 96 -14.94 18.59 4.00
CA SER A 96 -15.86 18.16 2.94
C SER A 96 -15.25 17.01 2.12
N PRO A 97 -16.05 16.03 1.62
CA PRO A 97 -15.51 14.88 0.90
C PRO A 97 -15.31 15.24 -0.58
N GLY A 98 -14.07 15.55 -0.95
CA GLY A 98 -13.69 15.77 -2.34
C GLY A 98 -12.22 15.41 -2.53
N TRP A 99 -11.97 14.21 -3.04
CA TRP A 99 -10.62 13.72 -3.31
C TRP A 99 -9.89 14.67 -4.27
N LYS A 100 -8.78 15.27 -3.82
CA LYS A 100 -7.71 15.82 -4.67
C LYS A 100 -6.39 15.71 -3.91
N TYR A 101 -5.50 14.81 -4.33
CA TYR A 101 -4.10 14.82 -3.91
C TYR A 101 -3.24 15.41 -5.02
N SER A 102 -2.48 16.46 -4.69
CA SER A 102 -1.47 17.09 -5.54
C SER A 102 -0.44 17.86 -4.68
N TRP A 103 0.77 17.29 -4.63
CA TRP A 103 2.16 17.82 -4.58
C TRP A 103 2.66 18.87 -3.57
N GLY A 104 3.82 18.51 -2.94
CA GLY A 104 5.05 19.32 -2.71
C GLY A 104 4.97 20.48 -1.70
N ALA A 105 5.86 20.68 -0.72
CA ALA A 105 7.23 20.22 -0.48
C ALA A 105 7.57 20.40 1.03
N PRO A 106 8.75 19.95 1.49
CA PRO A 106 9.52 20.85 2.33
C PRO A 106 10.90 21.10 1.73
N ARG A 107 11.18 22.36 1.40
CA ARG A 107 12.55 22.86 1.41
C ARG A 107 12.69 23.81 2.59
N ALA A 108 13.50 23.41 3.56
CA ALA A 108 14.26 24.27 4.44
C ALA A 108 15.31 23.42 5.18
N PRO A 109 16.42 23.98 5.68
CA PRO A 109 17.17 25.15 5.22
C PRO A 109 18.67 24.81 5.00
N ALA A 110 19.37 25.50 4.10
CA ALA A 110 20.82 25.55 4.14
C ALA A 110 21.24 26.91 4.71
N ARG A 111 21.70 26.90 5.97
CA ARG A 111 22.50 27.97 6.57
C ARG A 111 23.97 27.77 6.19
N GLY A 112 24.68 28.87 5.96
CA GLY A 112 26.16 28.95 5.90
C GLY A 112 26.69 28.86 4.46
N ARG A 113 27.47 29.81 3.94
CA ARG A 113 28.29 30.87 4.53
C ARG A 113 28.10 32.19 3.78
#